data_AF-A0A1I7VPI3-F1
#
_entry.id   AF-A0A1I7VPI3-F1
#
_cell.length_a   1.000
_cell.length_b   1.000
_cell.length_c   1.000
_cell.angle_alpha   90.00
_cell.angle_beta   90.00
_cell.angle_gamma   90.00
#
_symmetry.space_group_name_H-M   'P 1'
#
loop_
_entity.id
_entity.type
_entity.pdbx_description
1 polymer ?
#
loop_
_entity_poly.entity_id
_entity_poly.type
_entity_poly.pdbx_seq_one_letter_code
_entity_poly.pdbx_strand_id
1 'polypeptide(L)'
;MHGMLNLIYRKSTYGPLYVASEVTKFRFVPAIPAIDVTFILKTQFDLNIDVFNFLSILRNYVRDRGFDGNTIDDKSISLEIKRV
;
A
#
# COMPACT_ATOMS: atom_id res chain seq x y z
N MET A 1 10.43 -3.71 -2.13
CA MET A 1 9.24 -2.87 -1.79
C MET A 1 8.31 -2.53 -2.97
N HIS A 2 8.75 -1.78 -4.00
CA HIS A 2 7.89 -1.36 -5.14
C HIS A 2 7.29 -2.55 -5.94
N GLY A 3 8.07 -3.63 -6.15
CA GLY A 3 7.59 -4.83 -6.83
C GLY A 3 6.47 -5.58 -6.08
N MET A 4 6.48 -5.54 -4.74
CA MET A 4 5.49 -6.23 -3.91
C MET A 4 4.12 -5.56 -3.99
N LEU A 5 4.07 -4.22 -3.91
CA LEU A 5 2.83 -3.45 -4.09
C LEU A 5 2.21 -3.70 -5.46
N ASN A 6 3.03 -3.70 -6.51
CA ASN A 6 2.59 -4.03 -7.87
C ASN A 6 1.98 -5.44 -7.94
N LEU A 7 2.62 -6.43 -7.30
CA LEU A 7 2.12 -7.81 -7.26
C LEU A 7 0.77 -7.93 -6.53
N ILE A 8 0.68 -7.31 -5.35
CA ILE A 8 -0.52 -7.36 -4.49
C ILE A 8 -1.72 -6.81 -5.23
N TYR A 9 -1.62 -5.59 -5.76
CA TYR A 9 -2.76 -4.93 -6.38
C TYR A 9 -3.12 -5.50 -7.74
N ARG A 10 -2.13 -5.89 -8.57
CA ARG A 10 -2.41 -6.56 -9.86
C ARG A 10 -3.15 -7.89 -9.71
N LYS A 11 -2.91 -8.63 -8.63
CA LYS A 11 -3.58 -9.90 -8.33
C LYS A 11 -4.87 -9.73 -7.51
N SER A 12 -5.22 -8.51 -7.12
CA SER A 12 -6.43 -8.22 -6.34
C SER A 12 -7.64 -7.98 -7.24
N THR A 13 -8.82 -7.79 -6.63
CA THR A 13 -10.04 -7.36 -7.33
C THR A 13 -9.89 -6.01 -8.04
N TYR A 14 -8.91 -5.18 -7.64
CA TYR A 14 -8.58 -3.92 -8.30
C TYR A 14 -7.48 -4.03 -9.36
N GLY A 15 -7.02 -5.23 -9.70
CA GLY A 15 -6.03 -5.46 -10.75
C GLY A 15 -6.34 -4.74 -12.06
N PRO A 16 -7.58 -4.75 -12.57
CA PRO A 16 -7.96 -4.01 -13.78
C PRO A 16 -7.88 -2.48 -13.65
N LEU A 17 -8.00 -1.93 -12.45
CA LEU A 17 -7.97 -0.47 -12.21
C LEU A 17 -6.59 0.03 -11.80
N TYR A 18 -5.73 -0.88 -11.34
CA TYR A 18 -4.41 -0.58 -10.84
C TYR A 18 -3.41 -0.34 -11.96
N VAL A 19 -2.71 0.79 -11.90
CA VAL A 19 -1.68 1.15 -12.89
C VAL A 19 -0.29 0.84 -12.35
N ALA A 20 0.04 1.46 -11.22
CA ALA A 20 1.35 1.38 -10.61
C ALA A 20 1.31 1.78 -9.13
N SER A 21 2.40 1.49 -8.43
CA SER A 21 2.71 2.10 -7.15
C SER A 21 3.98 2.91 -7.28
N GLU A 22 4.27 3.79 -6.33
CA GLU A 22 5.51 4.53 -6.27
C GLU A 22 5.84 4.82 -4.81
N VAL A 23 7.03 4.44 -4.34
CA VAL A 23 7.45 4.80 -2.99
C VAL A 23 8.04 6.20 -3.05
N THR A 24 7.50 7.12 -2.26
CA THR A 24 7.85 8.53 -2.31
C THR A 24 8.75 8.95 -1.16
N LYS A 25 8.70 8.24 -0.01
CA LYS A 25 9.50 8.61 1.15
C LYS A 25 9.81 7.41 2.03
N PHE A 26 11.01 7.43 2.60
CA PHE A 26 11.43 6.59 3.71
C PHE A 26 11.84 7.49 4.87
N ARG A 27 11.44 7.14 6.08
CA ARG A 27 11.84 7.87 7.29
C ARG A 27 12.08 6.89 8.43
N PHE A 28 13.24 6.99 9.07
CA PHE A 28 13.47 6.29 10.33
C PHE A 28 12.65 6.92 11.44
N VAL A 29 11.97 6.07 12.22
CA VAL A 29 11.24 6.50 13.41
C VAL A 29 12.23 6.58 14.57
N PRO A 30 12.50 7.75 15.18
CA PRO A 30 13.55 7.85 16.20
C PRO A 30 13.25 7.10 17.50
N ALA A 31 11.96 6.89 17.79
CA ALA A 31 11.50 6.33 19.06
C ALA A 31 11.48 4.79 19.10
N ILE A 32 11.48 4.12 17.94
CA ILE A 32 11.40 2.66 17.81
C ILE A 32 12.23 2.22 16.59
N PRO A 33 12.79 0.99 16.55
CA PRO A 33 13.55 0.51 15.39
C PRO A 33 12.62 0.17 14.22
N ALA A 34 12.01 1.20 13.61
CA ALA A 34 11.05 1.08 12.51
C ALA A 34 11.33 2.12 11.40
N ILE A 35 10.87 1.81 10.20
CA ILE A 35 10.93 2.68 9.03
C ILE A 35 9.49 2.99 8.60
N ASP A 36 9.16 4.27 8.59
CA ASP A 36 7.95 4.77 7.95
C ASP A 36 8.18 4.84 6.43
N VAL A 37 7.21 4.32 5.69
CA VAL A 37 7.23 4.30 4.23
C VAL A 37 5.99 5.00 3.71
N THR A 38 6.19 6.01 2.86
CA THR A 38 5.10 6.66 2.13
C THR A 38 5.14 6.21 0.68
N PHE A 39 3.98 5.87 0.12
CA PHE A 39 3.84 5.51 -1.27
C PHE A 39 2.56 6.07 -1.87
N ILE A 40 2.54 6.18 -3.19
CA ILE A 40 1.38 6.56 -4.00
C ILE A 40 0.92 5.32 -4.76
N LEU A 41 -0.37 5.06 -4.77
CA LEU A 41 -1.01 4.10 -5.67
C LEU A 41 -1.67 4.87 -6.81
N LYS A 42 -1.34 4.50 -8.04
CA LYS A 42 -1.86 5.10 -9.26
C LYS A 42 -2.94 4.19 -9.86
N THR A 43 -4.09 4.76 -10.18
CA THR A 43 -5.22 4.06 -10.80
C THR A 43 -5.55 4.65 -12.17
N GLN A 44 -6.20 3.87 -13.03
CA GLN A 44 -6.39 4.22 -14.45
C GLN A 44 -7.37 5.38 -14.66
N PHE A 45 -8.26 5.63 -13.70
CA PHE A 45 -9.31 6.64 -13.80
C PHE A 45 -9.58 7.26 -12.43
N ASP A 46 -10.18 8.46 -12.43
CA ASP A 46 -10.78 9.12 -11.26
C ASP A 46 -12.12 8.47 -10.89
N LEU A 47 -12.09 7.12 -10.81
CA LEU A 47 -13.24 6.33 -10.38
C LEU A 47 -13.43 6.55 -8.89
N ASN A 48 -14.68 6.40 -8.44
CA ASN A 48 -15.02 6.47 -7.02
C ASN A 48 -14.47 5.21 -6.31
N ILE A 49 -13.15 5.22 -6.09
CA ILE A 49 -12.42 4.12 -5.49
C ILE A 49 -12.79 4.06 -4.02
N ASP A 50 -13.22 2.88 -3.59
CA ASP A 50 -13.37 2.61 -2.17
C ASP A 50 -11.99 2.42 -1.53
N VAL A 51 -11.54 3.45 -0.82
CA VAL A 51 -10.28 3.48 -0.07
C VAL A 51 -10.22 2.37 0.96
N PHE A 52 -11.35 2.04 1.60
CA PHE A 52 -11.39 1.02 2.63
C PHE A 52 -11.11 -0.35 2.04
N ASN A 53 -11.64 -0.65 0.86
CA ASN A 53 -11.36 -1.91 0.16
C ASN A 53 -9.90 -1.97 -0.32
N PHE A 54 -9.37 -0.88 -0.88
CA PHE A 54 -7.95 -0.80 -1.28
C PHE A 54 -7.00 -0.99 -0.09
N LEU A 55 -7.31 -0.36 1.04
CA LEU A 55 -6.56 -0.50 2.27
C LEU A 55 -6.67 -1.90 2.84
N SER A 56 -7.87 -2.50 2.82
CA SER A 56 -8.11 -3.85 3.33
C SER A 56 -7.33 -4.91 2.55
N ILE A 57 -7.17 -4.75 1.23
CA ILE A 57 -6.34 -5.66 0.42
C ILE A 57 -4.89 -5.67 0.92
N LEU A 58 -4.31 -4.48 1.14
CA LEU A 58 -2.93 -4.38 1.62
C LEU A 58 -2.79 -4.89 3.05
N ARG A 59 -3.68 -4.49 3.96
CA ARG A 59 -3.67 -4.95 5.35
C ARG A 59 -3.80 -6.46 5.47
N ASN A 60 -4.76 -7.06 4.75
CA ASN A 60 -4.95 -8.51 4.75
C ASN A 60 -3.71 -9.23 4.20
N TYR A 61 -3.14 -8.73 3.09
CA TYR A 61 -1.93 -9.33 2.53
C TYR A 61 -0.76 -9.29 3.52
N VAL A 62 -0.52 -8.11 4.13
CA VAL A 62 0.56 -7.90 5.11
C VAL A 62 0.36 -8.75 6.35
N ARG A 63 -0.87 -8.84 6.86
CA ARG A 63 -1.18 -9.68 8.03
C ARG A 63 -0.90 -11.16 7.76
N ASP A 64 -1.26 -11.65 6.58
CA ASP A 64 -1.18 -13.08 6.27
C ASP A 64 0.24 -13.51 5.85
N ARG A 65 1.04 -12.59 5.28
CA ARG A 65 2.33 -12.93 4.62
C ARG A 65 3.51 -12.06 5.05
N GLY A 66 3.31 -11.08 5.92
CA GLY A 66 4.26 -10.00 6.14
C GLY A 66 4.47 -9.18 4.87
N PHE A 67 5.58 -8.44 4.82
CA PHE A 67 5.89 -7.62 3.66
C PHE A 67 7.38 -7.56 3.39
N ASP A 68 7.81 -8.19 2.29
CA ASP A 68 9.22 -8.19 1.86
C ASP A 68 10.17 -8.74 2.95
N GLY A 69 9.72 -9.75 3.71
CA GLY A 69 10.44 -10.32 4.85
C GLY A 69 10.42 -9.48 6.13
N ASN A 70 9.73 -8.34 6.14
CA ASN A 70 9.57 -7.48 7.31
C ASN A 70 8.22 -7.69 7.99
N THR A 71 8.22 -7.61 9.31
CA THR A 71 7.00 -7.49 10.11
C THR A 71 6.48 -6.06 10.00
N ILE A 72 5.22 -5.92 9.61
CA ILE A 72 4.51 -4.64 9.58
C ILE A 72 3.26 -4.82 10.43
N ASP A 73 2.97 -3.86 11.30
CA ASP A 73 1.67 -3.76 11.97
C ASP A 73 0.64 -3.32 10.93
N ASP A 74 -0.31 -4.18 10.58
CA ASP A 74 -1.32 -3.85 9.56
C ASP A 74 -2.17 -2.63 9.97
N LYS A 75 -2.31 -2.39 11.28
CA LYS A 75 -3.03 -1.23 11.81
C LYS A 75 -2.27 0.09 11.61
N SER A 76 -0.95 0.03 11.42
CA SER A 76 -0.13 1.22 11.15
C SER A 76 -0.20 1.67 9.69
N ILE A 77 -0.82 0.88 8.81
CA ILE A 77 -1.01 1.22 7.40
C ILE A 77 -2.25 2.09 7.26
N SER A 78 -2.11 3.26 6.63
CA SER A 78 -3.20 4.14 6.27
C SER A 78 -3.16 4.48 4.79
N LEU A 79 -4.31 4.85 4.23
CA LEU A 79 -4.44 5.27 2.85
C LEU A 79 -5.44 6.43 2.80
N GLU A 80 -5.15 7.42 1.98
CA GLU A 80 -6.02 8.57 1.71
C GLU A 80 -6.14 8.79 0.20
N ILE A 81 -7.28 9.30 -0.27
CA ILE A 81 -7.42 9.71 -1.67
C ILE A 81 -6.81 11.10 -1.79
N LYS A 82 -5.82 11.20 -2.67
CA LYS A 82 -5.34 12.48 -3.16
C LYS A 82 -5.91 12.71 -4.56
N ARG A 83 -6.92 13.58 -4.67
CA ARG A 83 -7.38 14.10 -5.96
C ARG A 83 -6.43 15.23 -6.36
N VAL A 84 -5.85 15.14 -7.55
CA VAL A 84 -4.96 16.16 -8.12
C VAL A 84 -5.66 16.81 -9.29
#